data_AF-A0A0K8UPU4-F1
#
_entry.id   AF-A0A0K8UPU4-F1
#
_cell.length_a   1.000
_cell.length_b   1.000
_cell.length_c   1.000
_cell.angle_alpha   90.00
_cell.angle_beta   90.00
_cell.angle_gamma   90.00
#
_symmetry.space_group_name_H-M   'P 1'
#
loop_
_entity.id
_entity.type
_entity.pdbx_description
1 polymer ?
#
loop_
_entity_poly.entity_id
_entity_poly.type
_entity_poly.pdbx_seq_one_letter_code
_entity_poly.pdbx_strand_id
1 'polypeptide(L)'
;MGLSLELFFFDGKWFIYFTNWGYLLCTFVALLSAILVTVYCFTAPKAPCPRWIVKLYWHLHISAFVCAIGLSFLYWAFIYPFSNFKVPEGIHRIEIIRLYRYFFDGPDNHSCLAYFHNINSHAINSVLMIVDQVVVAFPTRIIHFVYPALIVIAYLVFSIVYFLIGGENVIGKPYIYRILNWGEYPVSSSLVACSGLLLVLPMCVLAFLIYKLRVRVSSSNCLS
;
A
#
# COMPACT_ATOMS: atom_id res chain seq x y z
N MET A 1 -17.91 22.19 17.10
CA MET A 1 -17.32 22.03 15.75
C MET A 1 -17.03 20.54 15.57
N GLY A 2 -18.06 19.78 15.19
CA GLY A 2 -17.98 18.33 15.11
C GLY A 2 -17.44 17.93 13.74
N LEU A 3 -16.27 17.30 13.71
CA LEU A 3 -15.76 16.63 12.53
C LEU A 3 -16.68 15.43 12.28
N SER A 4 -17.63 15.53 11.35
CA SER A 4 -18.44 14.37 10.97
C SER A 4 -17.53 13.34 10.29
N LEU A 5 -17.68 12.07 10.67
CA LEU A 5 -16.93 10.95 10.09
C LEU A 5 -17.08 10.89 8.57
N GLU A 6 -18.23 11.29 8.04
CA GLU A 6 -18.49 11.36 6.60
C GLU A 6 -17.57 12.37 5.89
N LEU A 7 -17.40 13.56 6.47
CA LEU A 7 -16.49 14.57 5.92
C LEU A 7 -15.03 14.10 6.02
N PHE A 8 -14.68 13.41 7.10
CA PHE A 8 -13.34 12.85 7.29
C PHE A 8 -12.96 11.80 6.22
N PHE A 9 -13.92 10.97 5.82
CA PHE A 9 -13.71 9.93 4.79
C PHE A 9 -14.11 10.35 3.38
N PHE A 10 -14.37 11.65 3.15
CA PHE A 10 -14.81 12.20 1.86
C PHE A 10 -16.03 11.46 1.30
N ASP A 11 -17.10 11.32 2.10
CA ASP A 11 -18.30 10.55 1.74
C ASP A 11 -17.99 9.10 1.36
N GLY A 12 -17.03 8.49 2.06
CA GLY A 12 -16.57 7.12 1.82
C GLY A 12 -15.60 6.97 0.65
N LYS A 13 -15.29 8.04 -0.10
CA LYS A 13 -14.35 8.01 -1.22
C LYS A 13 -12.92 7.70 -0.79
N TRP A 14 -12.57 7.85 0.49
CA TRP A 14 -11.29 7.36 1.00
C TRP A 14 -11.06 5.86 0.72
N PHE A 15 -12.10 5.03 0.77
CA PHE A 15 -11.97 3.58 0.58
C PHE A 15 -11.75 3.15 -0.88
N ILE A 16 -11.86 4.06 -1.85
CA ILE A 16 -11.70 3.70 -3.27
C ILE A 16 -10.23 3.65 -3.70
N TYR A 17 -9.31 4.21 -2.91
CA TYR A 17 -7.90 4.34 -3.27
C TYR A 17 -7.09 3.13 -2.83
N PHE A 18 -6.28 2.58 -3.76
CA PHE A 18 -5.39 1.44 -3.48
C PHE A 18 -4.37 1.74 -2.39
N THR A 19 -3.86 2.96 -2.33
CA THR A 19 -2.94 3.40 -1.27
C THR A 19 -3.56 3.21 0.11
N ASN A 20 -4.86 3.49 0.25
CA ASN A 20 -5.58 3.37 1.50
C ASN A 20 -5.86 1.91 1.86
N TRP A 21 -6.07 1.03 0.86
CA TRP A 21 -6.11 -0.42 1.09
C TRP A 21 -4.76 -0.95 1.61
N GLY A 22 -3.65 -0.47 1.04
CA GLY A 22 -2.31 -0.78 1.53
C GLY A 22 -2.08 -0.32 2.97
N TYR A 23 -2.56 0.89 3.31
CA TYR A 23 -2.53 1.42 4.67
C TYR A 23 -3.31 0.53 5.65
N LEU A 24 -4.58 0.22 5.34
CA LEU A 24 -5.42 -0.66 6.16
C LEU A 24 -4.77 -2.02 6.37
N LEU A 25 -4.20 -2.61 5.31
CA LEU A 25 -3.52 -3.89 5.39
C LEU A 25 -2.33 -3.84 6.34
N CYS A 26 -1.49 -2.80 6.28
CA CYS A 26 -0.39 -2.60 7.22
C CYS A 26 -0.90 -2.45 8.65
N THR A 27 -1.97 -1.68 8.87
CA THR A 27 -2.59 -1.51 10.18
C THR A 27 -3.11 -2.83 10.74
N PHE A 28 -3.82 -3.63 9.93
CA PHE A 28 -4.32 -4.94 10.35
C PHE A 28 -3.19 -5.91 10.70
N VAL A 29 -2.10 -5.93 9.92
CA VAL A 29 -0.93 -6.76 10.20
C VAL A 29 -0.24 -6.32 11.50
N ALA A 30 -0.09 -5.02 11.74
CA ALA A 30 0.50 -4.49 12.96
C ALA A 30 -0.35 -4.84 14.20
N LEU A 31 -1.68 -4.69 14.11
CA LEU A 31 -2.60 -5.06 15.21
C LEU A 31 -2.58 -6.57 15.46
N LEU A 32 -2.62 -7.38 14.41
CA LEU A 32 -2.58 -8.84 14.53
C LEU A 32 -1.25 -9.31 15.13
N SER A 33 -0.13 -8.69 14.73
CA SER A 33 1.19 -8.93 15.33
C SER A 33 1.19 -8.61 16.83
N ALA A 34 0.70 -7.43 17.22
CA ALA A 34 0.63 -7.02 18.62
C ALA A 34 -0.23 -7.97 19.47
N ILE A 35 -1.41 -8.37 18.96
CA ILE A 35 -2.30 -9.32 19.62
C ILE A 35 -1.61 -10.69 19.77
N LEU A 36 -1.01 -11.22 18.69
CA LEU A 36 -0.35 -12.52 18.72
C LEU A 36 0.83 -12.56 19.68
N VAL A 37 1.66 -11.51 19.69
CA VAL A 37 2.79 -11.39 20.62
C VAL A 37 2.29 -11.30 22.06
N THR A 38 1.26 -10.50 22.31
CA THR A 38 0.66 -10.36 23.65
C THR A 38 0.11 -11.70 24.15
N VAL A 39 -0.72 -12.37 23.34
CA VAL A 39 -1.25 -13.70 23.67
C VAL A 39 -0.12 -14.71 23.91
N TYR A 40 0.94 -14.69 23.09
CA TYR A 40 2.10 -15.55 23.29
C TYR A 40 2.78 -15.26 24.64
N CYS A 41 3.07 -14.00 24.97
CA CYS A 41 3.73 -13.63 26.23
C CYS A 41 2.92 -14.05 27.47
N PHE A 42 1.59 -13.98 27.42
CA PHE A 42 0.73 -14.33 28.57
C PHE A 42 0.30 -15.80 28.62
N THR A 43 0.28 -16.50 27.48
CA THR A 43 -0.38 -17.81 27.35
C THR A 43 0.51 -18.91 26.77
N ALA A 44 1.73 -18.61 26.27
CA ALA A 44 2.59 -19.58 25.59
C ALA A 44 2.80 -20.93 26.32
N PRO A 45 2.96 -20.99 27.66
CA PRO A 45 3.10 -22.28 28.34
C PRO A 45 1.80 -23.09 28.43
N LYS A 46 0.63 -22.47 28.24
CA LYS A 46 -0.69 -23.05 28.53
C LYS A 46 -1.59 -23.23 27.31
N ALA A 47 -1.52 -22.31 26.34
CA ALA A 47 -2.33 -22.37 25.11
C ALA A 47 -1.56 -21.73 23.95
N PRO A 48 -0.97 -22.52 23.04
CA PRO A 48 -0.31 -21.97 21.86
C PRO A 48 -1.35 -21.34 20.91
N CYS A 49 -0.95 -20.27 20.21
CA CYS A 49 -1.82 -19.63 19.23
C CYS A 49 -2.28 -20.64 18.15
N PRO A 50 -3.57 -20.62 17.76
CA PRO A 50 -4.08 -21.51 16.72
C PRO A 50 -3.29 -21.38 15.43
N ARG A 51 -2.90 -22.53 14.85
CA ARG A 51 -2.06 -22.59 13.63
C ARG A 51 -2.62 -21.82 12.45
N TRP A 52 -3.95 -21.78 12.30
CA TRP A 52 -4.60 -21.06 11.20
C TRP A 52 -4.44 -19.54 11.32
N ILE A 53 -4.43 -18.98 12.55
CA ILE A 53 -4.20 -17.55 12.78
C ILE A 53 -2.76 -17.19 12.43
N VAL A 54 -1.80 -18.01 12.85
CA VAL A 54 -0.38 -17.79 12.52
C VAL A 54 -0.15 -17.86 11.00
N LYS A 55 -0.78 -18.81 10.30
CA LYS A 55 -0.74 -18.86 8.83
C LYS A 55 -1.39 -17.64 8.20
N LEU A 56 -2.56 -17.21 8.67
CA LEU A 56 -3.23 -16.01 8.19
C LEU A 56 -2.34 -14.77 8.36
N TYR A 57 -1.79 -14.57 9.55
CA TYR A 57 -0.85 -13.48 9.83
C TYR A 57 0.35 -13.52 8.89
N TRP A 58 0.93 -14.70 8.64
CA TRP A 58 2.03 -14.85 7.71
C TRP A 58 1.66 -14.43 6.27
N HIS A 59 0.51 -14.84 5.76
CA HIS A 59 0.03 -14.45 4.41
C HIS A 59 -0.29 -12.95 4.33
N LEU A 60 -0.89 -12.38 5.37
CA LEU A 60 -1.18 -10.95 5.43
C LEU A 60 0.12 -10.14 5.54
N HIS A 61 1.09 -10.60 6.33
CA HIS A 61 2.38 -9.93 6.51
C HIS A 61 3.16 -9.83 5.20
N ILE A 62 3.31 -10.93 4.46
CA ILE A 62 4.01 -10.89 3.16
C ILE A 62 3.27 -9.98 2.17
N SER A 63 1.94 -9.96 2.23
CA SER A 63 1.14 -9.08 1.38
C SER A 63 1.32 -7.61 1.75
N ALA A 64 1.27 -7.27 3.05
CA ALA A 64 1.51 -5.92 3.56
C ALA A 64 2.91 -5.42 3.19
N PHE A 65 3.92 -6.27 3.33
CA PHE A 65 5.30 -5.94 2.95
C PHE A 65 5.38 -5.55 1.47
N VAL A 66 4.85 -6.42 0.59
CA VAL A 66 4.91 -6.20 -0.86
C VAL A 66 4.10 -4.97 -1.28
N CYS A 67 2.91 -4.77 -0.70
CA CYS A 67 2.10 -3.58 -0.95
C CYS A 67 2.82 -2.31 -0.49
N ALA A 68 3.39 -2.29 0.72
CA ALA A 68 4.08 -1.11 1.25
C ALA A 68 5.30 -0.73 0.41
N ILE A 69 6.15 -1.70 0.05
CA ILE A 69 7.33 -1.43 -0.78
C ILE A 69 6.94 -1.06 -2.21
N GLY A 70 5.94 -1.74 -2.79
CA GLY A 70 5.45 -1.45 -4.14
C GLY A 70 4.86 -0.04 -4.24
N LEU A 71 4.02 0.36 -3.29
CA LEU A 71 3.43 1.70 -3.23
C LEU A 71 4.49 2.78 -3.03
N SER A 72 5.48 2.57 -2.16
CA SER A 72 6.60 3.49 -1.99
C SER A 72 7.45 3.59 -3.25
N PHE A 73 7.80 2.46 -3.86
CA PHE A 73 8.55 2.45 -5.13
C PHE A 73 7.83 3.23 -6.22
N LEU A 74 6.52 2.95 -6.42
CA LEU A 74 5.73 3.64 -7.43
C LEU A 74 5.68 5.16 -7.17
N TYR A 75 5.52 5.55 -5.91
CA TYR A 75 5.50 6.96 -5.53
C TYR A 75 6.83 7.65 -5.84
N TRP A 76 7.95 7.12 -5.34
CA TRP A 76 9.26 7.77 -5.51
C TRP A 76 9.78 7.70 -6.95
N ALA A 77 9.49 6.64 -7.70
CA ALA A 77 9.97 6.47 -9.07
C ALA A 77 9.12 7.25 -10.09
N PHE A 78 7.79 7.29 -9.92
CA PHE A 78 6.88 7.80 -10.95
C PHE A 78 6.01 8.98 -10.52
N ILE A 79 5.88 9.29 -9.22
CA ILE A 79 4.99 10.36 -8.76
C ILE A 79 5.80 11.57 -8.29
N TYR A 80 6.77 11.35 -7.39
CA TYR A 80 7.58 12.40 -6.79
C TYR A 80 8.42 13.24 -7.77
N PRO A 81 9.02 12.67 -8.85
CA PRO A 81 9.75 13.49 -9.82
C PRO A 81 8.85 14.48 -10.55
N PHE A 82 7.61 14.10 -10.83
CA PHE A 82 6.64 14.93 -11.53
C PHE A 82 5.94 15.94 -10.60
N SER A 83 5.86 15.67 -9.29
CA SER A 83 5.32 16.64 -8.33
C SER A 83 6.22 17.87 -8.16
N ASN A 84 7.52 17.75 -8.44
CA ASN A 84 8.50 18.84 -8.32
C ASN A 84 8.82 19.55 -9.65
N PHE A 85 8.15 19.18 -10.74
CA PHE A 85 8.38 19.79 -12.06
C PHE A 85 7.93 21.26 -12.07
N LYS A 86 8.89 22.19 -12.21
CA LYS A 86 8.59 23.62 -12.40
C LYS A 86 8.18 23.87 -13.84
N VAL A 87 6.89 24.10 -14.05
CA VAL A 87 6.33 24.41 -15.37
C VAL A 87 6.91 25.75 -15.89
N PRO A 88 7.44 25.81 -17.13
CA PRO A 88 7.89 27.05 -17.76
C PRO A 88 6.82 28.15 -17.76
N GLU A 89 7.24 29.42 -17.67
CA GLU A 89 6.31 30.55 -17.75
C GLU A 89 5.59 30.58 -19.10
N GLY A 90 4.26 30.71 -19.09
CA GLY A 90 3.42 30.78 -20.31
C GLY A 90 2.54 29.55 -20.60
N ILE A 91 2.73 28.43 -19.89
CA ILE A 91 1.80 27.29 -19.94
C ILE A 91 0.73 27.49 -18.85
N HIS A 92 -0.55 27.27 -19.16
CA HIS A 92 -1.70 27.52 -18.27
C HIS A 92 -1.56 26.76 -16.93
N ARG A 93 -0.90 27.44 -15.98
CA ARG A 93 -0.28 26.89 -14.76
C ARG A 93 -1.29 26.42 -13.71
N ILE A 94 -2.55 26.80 -13.84
CA ILE A 94 -3.53 26.68 -12.76
C ILE A 94 -4.20 25.30 -12.77
N GLU A 95 -4.53 24.74 -13.93
CA GLU A 95 -5.30 23.50 -14.00
C GLU A 95 -4.46 22.27 -13.72
N ILE A 96 -3.26 22.13 -14.32
CA ILE A 96 -2.43 20.92 -14.15
C ILE A 96 -1.88 20.84 -12.72
N ILE A 97 -1.45 21.96 -12.14
CA ILE A 97 -0.92 22.01 -10.76
C ILE A 97 -2.06 21.87 -9.75
N ARG A 98 -3.25 22.46 -9.99
CA ARG A 98 -4.44 22.15 -9.18
C ARG A 98 -4.81 20.68 -9.32
N LEU A 99 -4.81 20.09 -10.52
CA LEU A 99 -5.14 18.69 -10.71
C LEU A 99 -4.16 17.79 -9.94
N TYR A 100 -2.86 18.05 -10.02
CA TYR A 100 -1.83 17.22 -9.38
C TYR A 100 -1.85 17.36 -7.84
N ARG A 101 -1.98 18.59 -7.32
CA ARG A 101 -2.15 18.87 -5.89
C ARG A 101 -3.49 18.32 -5.38
N TYR A 102 -4.54 18.38 -6.18
CA TYR A 102 -5.84 17.81 -5.88
C TYR A 102 -5.83 16.26 -5.90
N PHE A 103 -5.07 15.66 -6.81
CA PHE A 103 -5.01 14.20 -7.01
C PHE A 103 -4.35 13.46 -5.83
N PHE A 104 -3.50 14.14 -5.05
CA PHE A 104 -2.74 13.53 -3.96
C PHE A 104 -2.75 14.29 -2.62
N ASP A 105 -2.94 15.62 -2.60
CA ASP A 105 -2.96 16.44 -1.37
C ASP A 105 -4.35 16.95 -0.96
N GLY A 106 -5.41 16.72 -1.77
CA GLY A 106 -6.74 17.25 -1.50
C GLY A 106 -6.82 18.79 -1.62
N PRO A 107 -8.04 19.39 -1.52
CA PRO A 107 -8.24 20.83 -1.70
C PRO A 107 -7.69 21.68 -0.54
N ASP A 108 -7.24 21.04 0.53
CA ASP A 108 -6.95 21.70 1.79
C ASP A 108 -5.43 21.76 1.98
N ASN A 109 -4.83 22.88 1.57
CA ASN A 109 -3.56 23.24 2.18
C ASN A 109 -3.80 23.32 3.71
N HIS A 110 -3.00 22.60 4.51
CA HIS A 110 -2.83 22.78 5.97
C HIS A 110 -3.63 21.91 6.95
N SER A 111 -3.89 20.63 6.66
CA SER A 111 -3.93 19.67 7.77
C SER A 111 -2.57 18.95 7.86
N CYS A 112 -1.90 19.09 9.00
CA CYS A 112 -0.74 18.26 9.36
C CYS A 112 -1.03 16.77 9.11
N LEU A 113 -2.30 16.38 9.25
CA LEU A 113 -2.80 15.04 9.00
C LEU A 113 -2.68 14.57 7.54
N ALA A 114 -3.00 15.40 6.55
CA ALA A 114 -2.87 15.02 5.14
C ALA A 114 -1.40 14.82 4.74
N TYR A 115 -0.53 15.74 5.18
CA TYR A 115 0.92 15.61 4.99
C TYR A 115 1.47 14.36 5.68
N PHE A 116 1.05 14.13 6.94
CA PHE A 116 1.41 12.92 7.69
C PHE A 116 0.91 11.66 6.99
N HIS A 117 -0.31 11.64 6.48
CA HIS A 117 -0.86 10.50 5.75
C HIS A 117 -0.06 10.20 4.47
N ASN A 118 0.32 11.23 3.72
CA ASN A 118 1.11 11.11 2.51
C ASN A 118 2.51 10.52 2.80
N ILE A 119 3.26 11.13 3.74
CA ILE A 119 4.58 10.60 4.12
C ILE A 119 4.51 9.22 4.76
N ASN A 120 3.45 8.94 5.52
CA ASN A 120 3.28 7.65 6.16
C ASN A 120 3.03 6.55 5.12
N SER A 121 2.13 6.82 4.17
CA SER A 121 1.75 5.86 3.13
C SER A 121 2.86 5.56 2.12
N HIS A 122 3.84 6.46 1.95
CA HIS A 122 4.87 6.34 0.91
C HIS A 122 6.32 6.29 1.42
N ALA A 123 6.54 6.43 2.72
CA ALA A 123 7.88 6.30 3.31
C ALA A 123 7.87 5.49 4.61
N ILE A 124 7.12 5.95 5.62
CA ILE A 124 7.18 5.35 6.97
C ILE A 124 6.68 3.90 6.95
N ASN A 125 5.53 3.62 6.30
CA ASN A 125 4.99 2.26 6.22
C ASN A 125 5.96 1.27 5.56
N SER A 126 6.65 1.66 4.48
CA SER A 126 7.66 0.79 3.86
C SER A 126 8.84 0.52 4.78
N VAL A 127 9.33 1.53 5.50
CA VAL A 127 10.45 1.36 6.45
C VAL A 127 10.03 0.44 7.59
N LEU A 128 8.84 0.65 8.16
CA LEU A 128 8.30 -0.20 9.23
C LEU A 128 8.14 -1.65 8.76
N MET A 129 7.62 -1.89 7.55
CA MET A 129 7.50 -3.25 7.02
C MET A 129 8.85 -3.91 6.75
N ILE A 130 9.90 -3.16 6.35
CA ILE A 130 11.26 -3.71 6.25
C ILE A 130 11.77 -4.14 7.62
N VAL A 131 11.63 -3.28 8.63
CA VAL A 131 12.05 -3.59 10.00
C VAL A 131 11.29 -4.82 10.51
N ASP A 132 9.96 -4.87 10.32
CA ASP A 132 9.14 -6.00 10.76
C ASP A 132 9.56 -7.29 10.06
N GLN A 133 9.82 -7.27 8.75
CA GLN A 133 10.29 -8.43 8.00
C GLN A 133 11.66 -8.95 8.46
N VAL A 134 12.54 -8.09 8.98
CA VAL A 134 13.82 -8.48 9.59
C VAL A 134 13.62 -9.12 10.96
N VAL A 135 12.66 -8.64 11.75
CA VAL A 135 12.38 -9.14 13.11
C VAL A 135 11.56 -10.43 13.09
N VAL A 136 10.53 -10.50 12.24
CA VAL A 136 9.55 -11.59 12.24
C VAL A 136 10.13 -12.86 11.63
N ALA A 137 10.16 -13.95 12.38
CA ALA A 137 10.86 -15.19 12.01
C ALA A 137 10.22 -16.01 10.88
N PHE A 138 9.20 -15.52 10.15
CA PHE A 138 8.54 -16.31 9.11
C PHE A 138 9.46 -16.66 7.93
N PRO A 139 9.33 -17.88 7.37
CA PRO A 139 10.13 -18.30 6.23
C PRO A 139 9.56 -17.78 4.91
N THR A 140 10.05 -16.67 4.39
CA THR A 140 9.59 -16.16 3.09
C THR A 140 10.05 -17.09 1.95
N ARG A 141 9.12 -17.40 1.03
CA ARG A 141 9.38 -18.18 -0.20
C ARG A 141 8.77 -17.46 -1.39
N ILE A 142 9.33 -17.61 -2.58
CA ILE A 142 8.86 -16.91 -3.79
C ILE A 142 7.39 -17.27 -4.12
N ILE A 143 6.94 -18.50 -3.86
CA ILE A 143 5.55 -18.94 -4.07
C ILE A 143 4.50 -18.08 -3.33
N HIS A 144 4.89 -17.35 -2.28
CA HIS A 144 3.98 -16.44 -1.59
C HIS A 144 3.60 -15.21 -2.41
N PHE A 145 4.14 -15.01 -3.61
CA PHE A 145 3.73 -13.92 -4.50
C PHE A 145 2.24 -13.92 -4.84
N VAL A 146 1.58 -15.08 -4.75
CA VAL A 146 0.15 -15.24 -4.99
C VAL A 146 -0.69 -14.37 -4.05
N TYR A 147 -0.30 -14.22 -2.78
CA TYR A 147 -1.08 -13.47 -1.79
C TYR A 147 -1.17 -11.96 -2.08
N PRO A 148 -0.06 -11.22 -2.27
CA PRO A 148 -0.12 -9.83 -2.70
C PRO A 148 -0.71 -9.67 -4.11
N ALA A 149 -0.46 -10.61 -5.02
CA ALA A 149 -1.06 -10.57 -6.37
C ALA A 149 -2.60 -10.62 -6.30
N LEU A 150 -3.16 -11.45 -5.44
CA LEU A 150 -4.62 -11.52 -5.23
C LEU A 150 -5.21 -10.20 -4.73
N ILE A 151 -4.51 -9.47 -3.86
CA ILE A 151 -4.95 -8.14 -3.39
C ILE A 151 -4.93 -7.12 -4.52
N VAL A 152 -3.88 -7.11 -5.35
CA VAL A 152 -3.79 -6.23 -6.52
C VAL A 152 -4.91 -6.56 -7.51
N ILE A 153 -5.13 -7.84 -7.82
CA ILE A 153 -6.20 -8.29 -8.72
C ILE A 153 -7.57 -7.89 -8.16
N ALA A 154 -7.82 -8.12 -6.87
CA ALA A 154 -9.08 -7.73 -6.23
C ALA A 154 -9.32 -6.22 -6.34
N TYR A 155 -8.29 -5.39 -6.14
CA TYR A 155 -8.39 -3.95 -6.33
C TYR A 155 -8.67 -3.57 -7.79
N LEU A 156 -8.01 -4.21 -8.76
CA LEU A 156 -8.23 -3.94 -10.18
C LEU A 156 -9.67 -4.29 -10.59
N VAL A 157 -10.18 -5.44 -10.16
CA VAL A 157 -11.60 -5.83 -10.35
C VAL A 157 -12.52 -4.80 -9.73
N PHE A 158 -12.28 -4.42 -8.47
CA PHE A 158 -13.02 -3.35 -7.80
C PHE A 158 -13.00 -2.06 -8.62
N SER A 159 -11.84 -1.63 -9.13
CA SER A 159 -11.72 -0.38 -9.88
C SER A 159 -12.50 -0.37 -11.20
N ILE A 160 -12.57 -1.52 -11.88
CA ILE A 160 -13.36 -1.69 -13.11
C ILE A 160 -14.84 -1.66 -12.77
N VAL A 161 -15.27 -2.44 -11.78
CA VAL A 161 -16.68 -2.47 -11.33
C VAL A 161 -17.13 -1.08 -10.88
N TYR A 162 -16.30 -0.39 -10.09
CA TYR A 162 -16.56 0.97 -9.61
C TYR A 162 -16.74 1.96 -10.78
N PHE A 163 -15.93 1.85 -11.82
CA PHE A 163 -16.10 2.63 -13.04
C PHE A 163 -17.41 2.28 -13.78
N LEU A 164 -17.72 0.99 -13.95
CA LEU A 164 -18.91 0.53 -14.67
C LEU A 164 -20.23 0.97 -14.04
N ILE A 165 -20.27 1.14 -12.72
CA ILE A 165 -21.44 1.66 -11.99
C ILE A 165 -21.51 3.20 -11.95
N GLY A 166 -20.64 3.89 -12.68
CA GLY A 166 -20.60 5.36 -12.71
C GLY A 166 -19.93 5.99 -11.49
N GLY A 167 -19.04 5.26 -10.81
CA GLY A 167 -18.30 5.77 -9.66
C GLY A 167 -17.40 6.94 -10.00
N GLU A 168 -17.35 7.93 -9.12
CA GLU A 168 -16.58 9.16 -9.29
C GLU A 168 -15.59 9.36 -8.15
N ASN A 169 -14.43 9.92 -8.46
CA ASN A 169 -13.49 10.33 -7.41
C ASN A 169 -13.99 11.55 -6.62
N VAL A 170 -13.13 12.06 -5.74
CA VAL A 170 -13.46 13.22 -4.89
C VAL A 170 -13.78 14.50 -5.67
N ILE A 171 -13.35 14.65 -6.94
CA ILE A 171 -13.67 15.82 -7.82
C ILE A 171 -14.93 15.63 -8.66
N GLY A 172 -15.57 14.46 -8.63
CA GLY A 172 -16.64 14.15 -9.56
C GLY A 172 -16.15 13.80 -10.96
N LYS A 173 -14.94 13.23 -11.09
CA LYS A 173 -14.44 12.70 -12.37
C LYS A 173 -14.65 11.18 -12.44
N PRO A 174 -14.95 10.63 -13.63
CA PRO A 174 -15.31 9.22 -13.81
C PRO A 174 -14.08 8.28 -13.84
N TYR A 175 -13.15 8.46 -12.89
CA TYR A 175 -11.99 7.60 -12.69
C TYR A 175 -11.45 7.75 -11.26
N ILE A 176 -10.97 6.66 -10.65
CA ILE A 176 -10.28 6.72 -9.34
C ILE A 176 -8.91 7.38 -9.53
N TYR A 177 -8.10 6.78 -10.39
CA TYR A 177 -6.81 7.32 -10.80
C TYR A 177 -6.88 7.63 -12.30
N ARG A 178 -6.43 8.82 -12.70
CA ARG A 178 -6.35 9.25 -14.11
C ARG A 178 -5.52 8.30 -14.96
N ILE A 179 -4.48 7.69 -14.39
CA ILE A 179 -3.64 6.69 -15.07
C ILE A 179 -4.36 5.35 -15.29
N LEU A 180 -5.45 5.10 -14.55
CA LEU A 180 -6.38 3.98 -14.71
C LEU A 180 -7.75 4.49 -15.15
N ASN A 181 -7.79 5.39 -16.13
CA ASN A 181 -9.04 5.85 -16.73
C ASN A 181 -9.55 4.80 -17.74
N TRP A 182 -10.35 3.87 -17.22
CA TRP A 182 -10.95 2.76 -17.98
C TRP A 182 -11.87 3.21 -19.12
N GLY A 183 -12.44 4.41 -19.07
CA GLY A 183 -13.35 4.93 -20.09
C GLY A 183 -12.61 5.58 -21.27
N GLU A 184 -11.75 6.55 -20.98
CA GLU A 184 -11.09 7.36 -22.02
C GLU A 184 -9.85 6.66 -22.60
N TYR A 185 -9.10 5.92 -21.77
CA TYR A 185 -7.84 5.27 -22.18
C TYR A 185 -7.78 3.81 -21.69
N PRO A 186 -8.66 2.92 -22.18
CA PRO A 186 -8.76 1.53 -21.70
C PRO A 186 -7.48 0.73 -21.91
N VAL A 187 -6.79 0.91 -23.05
CA VAL A 187 -5.55 0.20 -23.37
C VAL A 187 -4.42 0.64 -22.44
N SER A 188 -4.19 1.94 -22.30
CA SER A 188 -3.16 2.48 -21.38
C SER A 188 -3.42 2.07 -19.93
N SER A 189 -4.68 2.11 -19.49
CA SER A 189 -5.08 1.67 -18.15
C SER A 189 -4.80 0.19 -17.93
N SER A 190 -5.08 -0.65 -18.93
CA SER A 190 -4.77 -2.08 -18.88
C SER A 190 -3.26 -2.34 -18.79
N LEU A 191 -2.45 -1.58 -19.55
CA LEU A 191 -0.99 -1.69 -19.48
C LEU A 191 -0.43 -1.31 -18.11
N VAL A 192 -0.97 -0.24 -17.50
CA VAL A 192 -0.60 0.21 -16.16
C VAL A 192 -1.04 -0.79 -15.09
N ALA A 193 -2.23 -1.37 -15.22
CA ALA A 193 -2.70 -2.44 -14.35
C ALA A 193 -1.80 -3.67 -14.42
N CYS A 194 -1.44 -4.10 -15.64
CA CYS A 194 -0.51 -5.20 -15.86
C CYS A 194 0.89 -4.91 -15.31
N SER A 195 1.42 -3.69 -15.49
CA SER A 195 2.74 -3.33 -14.97
C SER A 195 2.76 -3.29 -13.43
N GLY A 196 1.69 -2.79 -12.80
CA GLY A 196 1.50 -2.84 -11.35
C GLY A 196 1.43 -4.27 -10.81
N LEU A 197 0.74 -5.18 -11.52
CA LEU A 197 0.70 -6.60 -11.14
C LEU A 197 2.06 -7.29 -11.33
N LEU A 198 2.78 -6.98 -12.41
CA LEU A 198 4.14 -7.49 -12.65
C LEU A 198 5.12 -7.02 -11.58
N LEU A 199 4.95 -5.81 -11.04
CA LEU A 199 5.78 -5.25 -9.96
C LEU A 199 5.71 -6.08 -8.66
N VAL A 200 4.66 -6.88 -8.45
CA VAL A 200 4.55 -7.76 -7.28
C VAL A 200 5.73 -8.74 -7.22
N LEU A 201 6.17 -9.28 -8.35
CA LEU A 201 7.24 -10.27 -8.43
C LEU A 201 8.59 -9.76 -7.90
N PRO A 202 9.17 -8.65 -8.39
CA PRO A 202 10.44 -8.14 -7.86
C PRO A 202 10.35 -7.77 -6.38
N MET A 203 9.20 -7.28 -5.90
CA MET A 203 9.00 -7.00 -4.48
C MET A 203 8.95 -8.27 -3.62
N CYS A 204 8.37 -9.36 -4.13
CA CYS A 204 8.42 -10.67 -3.47
C CYS A 204 9.83 -11.26 -3.46
N VAL A 205 10.60 -11.05 -4.54
CA VAL A 205 12.02 -11.44 -4.59
C VAL A 205 12.80 -10.66 -3.55
N LEU A 206 12.58 -9.35 -3.41
CA LEU A 206 13.21 -8.55 -2.36
C LEU A 206 12.88 -9.09 -0.96
N ALA A 207 11.61 -9.41 -0.68
CA ALA A 207 11.20 -10.03 0.59
C ALA A 207 11.93 -11.35 0.86
N PHE A 208 12.10 -12.17 -0.18
CA PHE A 208 12.84 -13.42 -0.12
C PHE A 208 14.34 -13.20 0.15
N LEU A 209 14.96 -12.21 -0.50
CA LEU A 209 16.37 -11.87 -0.28
C LEU A 209 16.62 -11.41 1.15
N ILE A 210 15.74 -10.56 1.71
CA ILE A 210 15.82 -10.13 3.12
C ILE A 210 15.74 -11.33 4.06
N TYR A 211 14.81 -12.26 3.81
CA TYR A 211 14.71 -13.50 4.57
C TYR A 211 16.01 -14.33 4.51
N LYS A 212 16.58 -14.53 3.32
CA LYS A 212 17.82 -15.30 3.15
C LYS A 212 19.00 -14.65 3.86
N LEU A 213 19.10 -13.31 3.80
CA LEU A 213 20.12 -12.55 4.51
C LEU A 213 19.99 -12.75 6.02
N ARG A 214 18.79 -12.61 6.58
CA ARG A 214 18.52 -12.83 8.02
C ARG A 214 18.95 -14.21 8.48
N VAL A 215 18.56 -15.25 7.75
CA VAL A 215 18.91 -16.64 8.09
C VAL A 215 20.43 -16.84 8.07
N ARG A 216 21.12 -16.24 7.08
CA ARG A 216 22.58 -16.34 6.98
C ARG A 216 23.28 -15.69 8.18
N VAL A 217 22.86 -14.49 8.58
CA VAL A 217 23.40 -13.78 9.76
C VAL A 217 23.11 -14.56 11.06
N SER A 218 21.92 -15.12 11.19
CA SER A 218 21.59 -15.96 12.36
C SER A 218 22.46 -17.21 12.42
N SER A 219 22.72 -17.85 11.27
CA SER A 219 23.53 -19.07 11.23
C SER A 219 25.01 -18.83 11.53
N SER A 220 25.57 -17.69 11.13
CA SER A 220 26.97 -17.35 11.44
C SER A 220 27.19 -17.06 12.93
N ASN A 221 26.20 -16.43 13.60
CA ASN A 221 26.29 -16.10 15.01
C ASN A 221 26.11 -17.32 15.94
N CYS A 222 25.47 -18.40 15.48
CA CYS A 222 25.38 -19.66 16.25
C CYS A 222 26.62 -20.55 16.12
N LEU A 223 27.54 -20.23 15.21
CA LEU A 223 28.78 -20.98 14.96
C LEU A 223 30.03 -20.31 15.56
N SER A 224 29.88 -19.18 16.25
CA SER A 224 30.91 -18.50 17.07
C SER A 224 30.56 -18.63 18.54
#